data_AF-A0A537VKB8-F1
#
_entry.id   AF-A0A537VKB8-F1
#
_cell.length_a   1.000
_cell.length_b   1.000
_cell.length_c   1.000
_cell.angle_alpha   90.00
_cell.angle_beta   90.00
_cell.angle_gamma   90.00
#
_symmetry.space_group_name_H-M   'P 1'
#
loop_
_entity.id
_entity.type
_entity.pdbx_description
1 polymer ?
#
loop_
_entity_poly.entity_id
_entity_poly.type
_entity_poly.pdbx_seq_one_letter_code
_entity_poly.pdbx_strand_id
1 'polypeptide(L)'
;MHRSMRALAVASALAVLTLIVGAPEALAHAQRQAGPIHMEIGFGTEPAYVGQPNSVQIILTEHGRAIVGLGDALEVTVSFGGQQTDLRLEPNFEVGGDGTPG
;
A
#
# COMPACT_ATOMS: atom_id res chain seq x y z
N MET A 1 47.44 3.07 11.14
CA MET A 1 46.46 3.99 10.50
C MET A 1 45.75 3.37 9.30
N HIS A 2 46.44 2.71 8.34
CA HIS A 2 45.77 2.14 7.16
C HIS A 2 44.81 0.97 7.45
N ARG A 3 45.11 0.12 8.43
CA ARG A 3 44.24 -1.03 8.81
C ARG A 3 42.94 -0.57 9.50
N SER A 4 43.04 0.42 10.40
CA SER A 4 41.89 0.98 11.10
C SER A 4 40.97 1.78 10.18
N MET A 5 41.52 2.54 9.22
CA MET A 5 40.72 3.23 8.19
C MET A 5 39.97 2.26 7.27
N ARG A 6 40.61 1.14 6.88
CA ARG A 6 39.96 0.10 6.08
C ARG A 6 38.82 -0.59 6.84
N ALA A 7 39.03 -0.92 8.11
CA ALA A 7 37.99 -1.51 8.95
C ALA A 7 36.77 -0.58 9.09
N LEU A 8 37.00 0.71 9.30
CA LEU A 8 35.93 1.70 9.38
C LEU A 8 35.16 1.82 8.05
N ALA A 9 35.86 1.87 6.91
CA ALA A 9 35.22 1.93 5.60
C ALA A 9 34.35 0.69 5.32
N VAL A 10 34.83 -0.51 5.68
CA VAL A 10 34.08 -1.76 5.55
C VAL A 10 32.86 -1.77 6.47
N ALA A 11 33.01 -1.34 7.72
CA ALA A 11 31.90 -1.25 8.67
C ALA A 11 30.83 -0.27 8.20
N SER A 12 31.22 0.90 7.68
CA SER A 12 30.28 1.88 7.12
C SER A 12 29.58 1.35 5.87
N ALA A 13 30.30 0.67 4.97
CA ALA A 13 29.71 0.05 3.78
C ALA A 13 28.70 -1.05 4.14
N LEU A 14 29.02 -1.88 5.14
CA LEU A 14 28.11 -2.90 5.66
C LEU A 14 26.87 -2.29 6.31
N ALA A 15 27.02 -1.22 7.10
CA ALA A 15 25.90 -0.52 7.71
C ALA A 15 24.94 0.08 6.65
N VAL A 16 25.47 0.68 5.58
CA VAL A 16 24.65 1.17 4.47
C VAL A 16 23.97 0.02 3.74
N LEU A 17 24.67 -1.09 3.49
CA LEU A 17 24.09 -2.27 2.84
C LEU A 17 22.95 -2.88 3.67
N THR A 18 23.07 -2.93 5.00
CA THR A 18 22.00 -3.41 5.88
C THR A 18 20.75 -2.53 5.85
N LEU A 19 20.91 -1.22 5.65
CA LEU A 19 19.78 -0.29 5.50
C LEU A 19 19.05 -0.46 4.16
N ILE A 20 19.77 -0.82 3.09
CA ILE A 20 19.20 -0.99 1.75
C ILE A 20 18.48 -2.34 1.62
N VAL A 21 19.06 -3.42 2.15
CA VAL A 21 18.52 -4.79 2.00
C VAL A 21 17.45 -5.11 3.04
N GLY A 22 17.45 -4.39 4.18
CA GLY A 22 16.52 -4.63 5.29
C GLY A 22 15.18 -3.91 5.20
N ALA A 23 14.93 -3.11 4.15
CA ALA A 23 13.61 -2.52 3.95
C ALA A 23 12.64 -3.65 3.59
N PRO A 24 11.61 -3.95 4.41
CA PRO A 24 10.59 -4.91 4.01
C PRO A 24 10.00 -4.43 2.68
N GLU A 25 9.70 -5.35 1.77
CA GLU A 25 8.83 -5.03 0.65
C GLU A 25 7.61 -4.32 1.24
N ALA A 26 7.36 -3.09 0.83
CA ALA A 26 6.15 -2.40 1.18
C ALA A 26 5.02 -3.17 0.51
N LEU A 27 4.55 -4.24 1.18
CA LEU A 27 3.28 -4.90 0.93
C LEU A 27 2.20 -3.89 1.28
N ALA A 28 2.09 -2.90 0.41
CA ALA A 28 1.22 -1.76 0.60
C ALA A 28 -0.21 -2.12 0.19
N HIS A 29 -0.34 -3.16 -0.66
CA HIS A 29 -1.60 -3.75 -1.05
C HIS A 29 -1.70 -5.24 -0.67
N ALA A 30 -2.92 -5.66 -0.35
CA ALA A 30 -3.32 -7.04 -0.14
C ALA A 30 -4.29 -7.48 -1.23
N GLN A 31 -4.02 -8.63 -1.84
CA GLN A 31 -4.94 -9.24 -2.81
C GLN A 31 -5.86 -10.25 -2.14
N ARG A 32 -7.16 -10.22 -2.50
CA ARG A 32 -8.21 -11.11 -1.99
C ARG A 32 -9.12 -11.55 -3.12
N GLN A 33 -9.76 -12.71 -2.94
CA GLN A 33 -10.71 -13.28 -3.88
C GLN A 33 -12.06 -13.52 -3.20
N ALA A 34 -13.15 -13.10 -3.84
CA ALA A 34 -14.52 -13.40 -3.43
C ALA A 34 -15.32 -13.88 -4.65
N GLY A 35 -15.38 -15.20 -4.85
CA GLY A 35 -15.94 -15.76 -6.07
C GLY A 35 -15.22 -15.23 -7.31
N PRO A 36 -15.93 -14.69 -8.32
CA PRO A 36 -15.31 -14.15 -9.54
C PRO A 36 -14.65 -12.78 -9.34
N ILE A 37 -14.83 -12.16 -8.16
CA ILE A 37 -14.31 -10.83 -7.84
C ILE A 37 -12.90 -10.95 -7.26
N HIS A 38 -11.94 -10.33 -7.94
CA HIS A 38 -10.60 -10.07 -7.45
C HIS A 38 -10.57 -8.68 -6.81
N MET A 39 -9.96 -8.59 -5.63
CA MET A 39 -9.87 -7.35 -4.85
C MET A 39 -8.41 -7.06 -4.55
N GLU A 40 -7.98 -5.85 -4.85
CA GLU A 40 -6.73 -5.29 -4.36
C GLU A 40 -7.06 -4.20 -3.34
N ILE A 41 -6.50 -4.34 -2.14
CA ILE A 41 -6.83 -3.52 -0.97
C ILE A 41 -5.55 -2.88 -0.48
N GLY A 42 -5.45 -1.56 -0.55
CA GLY A 42 -4.25 -0.82 -0.16
C GLY A 42 -4.56 0.58 0.37
N PHE A 43 -3.57 1.45 0.31
CA PHE A 43 -3.71 2.85 0.71
C PHE A 43 -3.67 3.78 -0.51
N GLY A 44 -4.36 4.92 -0.45
CA GLY A 44 -4.34 5.89 -1.54
C GLY A 44 -2.98 6.58 -1.73
N THR A 45 -2.13 6.61 -0.70
CA THR A 45 -0.74 7.05 -0.79
C THR A 45 0.16 6.10 -0.04
N GLU A 46 1.24 5.68 -0.68
CA GLU A 46 2.11 4.63 -0.16
C GLU A 46 3.60 5.03 -0.21
N PRO A 47 4.41 4.59 0.78
CA PRO A 47 4.03 3.77 1.94
C PRO A 47 3.20 4.56 2.98
N ALA A 48 2.30 3.87 3.69
CA ALA A 48 1.46 4.51 4.71
C ALA A 48 2.25 4.81 6.00
N TYR A 49 2.31 6.07 6.40
CA TYR A 49 2.94 6.52 7.64
C TYR A 49 1.92 7.03 8.66
N VAL A 50 2.17 6.76 9.93
CA VAL A 50 1.36 7.29 11.04
C VAL A 50 1.46 8.81 11.09
N GLY A 51 0.32 9.47 11.31
CA GLY A 51 0.24 10.94 11.41
C GLY A 51 0.17 11.67 10.07
N GLN A 52 0.18 10.95 8.95
CA GLN A 52 -0.07 11.51 7.62
C GLN A 52 -1.51 11.20 7.17
N PRO A 53 -2.22 12.18 6.58
CA PRO A 53 -3.50 11.91 5.92
C PRO A 53 -3.34 10.84 4.84
N ASN A 54 -4.30 9.92 4.78
CA ASN A 54 -4.32 8.84 3.80
C ASN A 54 -5.77 8.34 3.60
N SER A 55 -5.96 7.41 2.69
CA SER A 55 -7.24 6.75 2.42
C SER A 55 -7.08 5.24 2.31
N VAL A 56 -8.19 4.52 2.46
CA VAL A 56 -8.28 3.13 2.00
C VAL A 56 -8.60 3.14 0.52
N GLN A 57 -7.87 2.36 -0.27
CA GLN A 57 -8.15 2.14 -1.68
C GLN A 57 -8.53 0.67 -1.89
N ILE A 58 -9.60 0.44 -2.64
CA ILE A 58 -9.99 -0.90 -3.08
C ILE A 58 -10.21 -0.86 -4.59
N ILE A 59 -9.49 -1.71 -5.32
CA ILE A 59 -9.67 -1.92 -6.75
C ILE A 59 -10.34 -3.28 -6.94
N LEU A 60 -11.48 -3.28 -7.63
CA LEU A 60 -12.29 -4.47 -7.85
C LEU A 60 -12.28 -4.83 -9.34
N THR A 61 -11.97 -6.09 -9.63
CA THR A 61 -12.04 -6.62 -10.98
C THR A 61 -12.80 -7.94 -11.04
N GLU A 62 -13.54 -8.16 -12.12
CA GLU A 62 -14.21 -9.41 -12.43
C GLU A 62 -13.82 -9.85 -13.85
N HIS A 63 -13.25 -11.05 -13.98
CA HIS A 63 -12.75 -11.55 -15.27
C HIS A 63 -11.80 -10.56 -15.99
N GLY A 64 -10.95 -9.88 -15.22
CA GLY A 64 -10.00 -8.88 -15.74
C GLY A 64 -10.60 -7.53 -16.14
N ARG A 65 -11.90 -7.30 -15.87
CA ARG A 65 -12.55 -6.00 -16.11
C ARG A 65 -12.82 -5.28 -14.81
N ALA A 66 -12.60 -3.97 -14.78
CA ALA A 66 -12.91 -3.15 -13.62
C ALA A 66 -14.42 -3.20 -13.31
N ILE A 67 -14.75 -3.43 -12.05
CA ILE A 67 -16.13 -3.29 -11.56
C ILE A 67 -16.37 -1.81 -11.31
N VAL A 68 -17.30 -1.24 -12.06
CA VAL A 68 -17.72 0.17 -11.94
C VAL A 68 -19.17 0.24 -11.48
N GLY A 69 -19.57 1.36 -10.87
CA GLY A 69 -20.98 1.61 -10.54
C GLY A 69 -21.48 1.04 -9.21
N LEU A 70 -20.57 0.75 -8.27
CA LEU A 70 -20.96 0.37 -6.90
C LEU A 70 -21.47 1.54 -6.06
N GLY A 71 -21.32 2.79 -6.53
CA GLY A 71 -21.70 3.97 -5.76
C GLY A 71 -20.99 4.00 -4.41
N ASP A 72 -21.76 4.22 -3.35
CA ASP A 72 -21.32 4.22 -1.95
C ASP A 72 -21.67 2.89 -1.23
N ALA A 73 -21.86 1.80 -1.97
CA ALA A 73 -22.29 0.51 -1.40
C ALA A 73 -21.22 -0.19 -0.57
N LEU A 74 -19.96 0.23 -0.68
CA LEU A 74 -18.84 -0.37 0.06
C LEU A 74 -18.57 0.38 1.34
N GLU A 75 -18.43 -0.38 2.42
CA GLU A 75 -18.04 0.10 3.73
C GLU A 75 -16.82 -0.69 4.20
N VAL A 76 -15.89 0.01 4.83
CA VAL A 76 -14.70 -0.59 5.42
C VAL A 76 -14.55 -0.16 6.86
N THR A 77 -14.15 -1.11 7.69
CA THR A 77 -13.71 -0.85 9.04
C THR A 77 -12.19 -0.74 9.05
N VAL A 78 -11.67 0.42 9.42
CA VAL A 78 -10.23 0.66 9.60
C VAL A 78 -9.90 0.54 11.08
N SER A 79 -8.92 -0.30 11.42
CA SER A 79 -8.42 -0.43 12.79
C SER A 79 -6.91 -0.24 12.87
N PHE A 80 -6.47 0.53 13.86
CA PHE A 80 -5.04 0.77 14.14
C PHE A 80 -4.86 1.20 15.61
N GLY A 81 -3.83 0.68 16.29
CA GLY A 81 -3.50 1.12 17.65
C GLY A 81 -4.62 0.92 18.69
N GLY A 82 -5.50 -0.06 18.50
CA GLY A 82 -6.67 -0.29 19.38
C GLY A 82 -7.85 0.65 19.12
N GLN A 83 -7.76 1.53 18.11
CA GLN A 83 -8.85 2.37 17.64
C GLN A 83 -9.47 1.78 16.37
N GLN A 84 -10.74 2.10 16.14
CA GLN A 84 -11.49 1.69 14.97
C GLN A 84 -12.33 2.86 14.44
N THR A 85 -12.46 2.94 13.11
CA THR A 85 -13.40 3.83 12.43
C THR A 85 -14.01 3.11 11.24
N ASP A 86 -15.30 3.33 11.01
CA ASP A 86 -15.99 2.85 9.82
C ASP A 86 -16.00 3.96 8.77
N LEU A 87 -15.71 3.61 7.53
CA LEU A 87 -15.62 4.52 6.40
C LEU A 87 -16.47 3.98 5.26
N ARG A 88 -17.31 4.84 4.70
CA ARG A 88 -17.98 4.57 3.44
C ARG A 88 -17.03 4.92 2.30
N LEU A 89 -16.84 4.00 1.36
CA LEU A 89 -15.99 4.24 0.21
C LEU A 89 -16.77 4.95 -0.88
N GLU A 90 -16.08 5.86 -1.56
CA GLU A 90 -16.60 6.59 -2.71
C GLU A 90 -15.83 6.18 -3.97
N PRO A 91 -16.46 6.21 -5.15
CA PRO A 91 -15.74 5.99 -6.39
C PRO A 91 -14.64 7.04 -6.57
N ASN A 92 -13.39 6.59 -6.70
CA ASN A 92 -12.24 7.43 -6.94
C ASN A 92 -11.48 6.90 -8.15
N PHE A 93 -11.51 7.64 -9.25
CA PHE A 93 -10.99 7.18 -10.52
C PHE A 93 -9.97 8.17 -11.05
N GLU A 94 -8.75 7.67 -11.26
CA GLU A 94 -7.67 8.46 -11.83
C GLU A 94 -7.72 8.36 -13.35
N VAL A 95 -7.64 9.50 -14.05
CA VAL A 95 -7.60 9.52 -15.51
C VAL A 95 -6.32 8.84 -16.00
N GLY A 96 -6.47 7.68 -16.63
CA GLY A 96 -5.34 6.86 -17.10
C GLY A 96 -4.69 5.98 -16.03
N GLY A 97 -5.29 5.88 -14.84
CA GLY A 97 -4.84 4.98 -13.77
C GLY A 97 -5.60 3.64 -13.72
N ASP A 98 -5.43 2.92 -12.62
CA ASP A 98 -6.07 1.63 -12.35
C ASP A 98 -7.51 1.85 -11.85
N GLY A 99 -8.50 1.35 -12.60
CA GLY A 99 -9.93 1.60 -12.37
C GLY A 99 -10.43 2.83 -13.14
N THR A 100 -11.38 2.65 -14.06
CA THR A 100 -11.67 3.66 -15.09
C THR A 100 -13.13 4.11 -15.08
N PRO A 101 -13.39 5.39 -14.77
CA PRO A 101 -14.00 6.27 -15.76
C PRO A 101 -13.16 7.52 -16.07
N GLY A 102 -12.58 7.47 -17.26
CA GLY A 102 -12.52 8.55 -18.24
C GLY A 102 -13.25 8.09 -19.50
#